data_AF-A2FNH5-F1
#
_entry.id   AF-A2FNH5-F1
#
_cell.length_a   1.000
_cell.length_b   1.000
_cell.length_c   1.000
_cell.angle_alpha   90.00
_cell.angle_beta   90.00
_cell.angle_gamma   90.00
#
_symmetry.space_group_name_H-M   'P 1'
#
loop_
_entity.id
_entity.type
_entity.pdbx_description
1 polymer ?
#
loop_
_entity_poly.entity_id
_entity_poly.type
_entity_poly.pdbx_seq_one_letter_code
_entity_poly.pdbx_strand_id
1 'polypeptide(L)'
;MFSIISELAFIYNCLGLIFLMESNTPLSCQKYIVHLFCPGQWIIKVKVLETATSKDIHKFLKDKSVRFLYNGILLDKHHTFKFYGIKNSDIIVVIPSEIDIYTLPQNYREFANNEDLFKDRVLAIVDSNMSNELIRLRDLQLNKFKTRPNAYRKLISAYEEQNIQEEMPLVPQNVNIPFSSKKPTAAPLPAFWATGSTIKPQPNSYNPFLPNPVKSEQIPIRD
;
A
#
# COMPACT_ATOMS: atom_id res chain seq x y z
N MET A 1 8.46 -3.56 13.95
CA MET A 1 9.28 -3.74 12.73
C MET A 1 9.00 -5.07 12.00
N PHE A 2 7.86 -5.73 12.28
CA PHE A 2 7.31 -6.84 11.49
C PHE A 2 5.98 -6.34 10.91
N SER A 3 5.96 -5.89 9.66
CA SER A 3 4.69 -5.76 8.92
C SER A 3 4.86 -5.58 7.40
N ILE A 4 6.06 -5.27 6.92
CA ILE A 4 6.28 -4.98 5.49
C ILE A 4 6.31 -6.27 4.64
N ILE A 5 6.71 -7.41 5.22
CA ILE A 5 6.80 -8.69 4.48
C ILE A 5 5.39 -9.33 4.30
N SER A 6 4.40 -8.94 5.11
CA SER A 6 3.00 -9.39 4.97
C SER A 6 2.24 -8.65 3.86
N GLU A 7 2.69 -7.47 3.43
CA GLU A 7 1.99 -6.67 2.41
C GLU A 7 2.12 -7.26 1.00
N LEU A 8 3.25 -7.90 0.68
CA LEU A 8 3.49 -8.46 -0.66
C LEU A 8 2.69 -9.74 -0.96
N ALA A 9 2.30 -10.50 0.07
CA ALA A 9 1.45 -11.68 -0.11
C ALA A 9 -0.03 -11.34 -0.40
N PHE A 10 -0.45 -10.10 -0.14
CA PHE A 10 -1.84 -9.67 -0.31
C PHE A 10 -2.14 -9.21 -1.75
N ILE A 11 -1.14 -8.66 -2.44
CA ILE A 11 -1.27 -8.18 -3.83
C ILE A 11 -1.58 -9.35 -4.79
N TYR A 12 -1.02 -10.55 -4.54
CA TYR A 12 -1.21 -11.70 -5.43
C TYR A 12 -2.58 -12.39 -5.30
N ASN A 13 -3.34 -12.18 -4.21
CA ASN A 13 -4.67 -12.78 -4.05
C ASN A 13 -5.83 -11.90 -4.56
N CYS A 14 -5.61 -10.61 -4.84
CA CYS A 14 -6.66 -9.73 -5.34
C CYS A 14 -6.93 -9.86 -6.86
N LEU A 15 -6.04 -10.50 -7.61
CA LEU A 15 -6.20 -10.71 -9.06
C LEU A 15 -7.02 -11.95 -9.43
N GLY A 16 -7.32 -12.85 -8.47
CA GLY A 16 -7.91 -14.17 -8.74
C GLY A 16 -9.43 -14.28 -8.63
N LEU A 17 -10.14 -13.25 -8.15
CA LEU A 17 -11.58 -13.34 -7.86
C LEU A 17 -12.42 -12.37 -8.71
N ILE A 18 -12.29 -12.46 -10.03
CA ILE A 18 -13.30 -11.94 -10.96
C ILE A 18 -14.45 -12.96 -10.97
N PHE A 19 -15.29 -12.93 -9.93
CA PHE A 19 -16.49 -13.77 -9.89
C PHE A 19 -17.60 -13.10 -10.69
N LEU A 20 -17.82 -13.61 -11.90
CA LEU A 20 -18.95 -13.30 -12.78
C LEU A 20 -20.24 -13.87 -12.17
N MET A 21 -21.03 -13.02 -11.50
CA MET A 21 -22.48 -13.23 -11.43
C MET A 21 -23.13 -12.32 -12.47
N GLU A 22 -23.23 -12.84 -13.68
CA GLU A 22 -23.85 -12.18 -14.82
C GLU A 22 -25.33 -12.60 -14.87
N SER A 23 -26.18 -11.95 -14.09
CA SER A 23 -27.62 -12.08 -14.24
C SER A 23 -28.09 -11.16 -15.37
N ASN A 24 -28.58 -11.76 -16.45
CA ASN A 24 -29.11 -11.08 -17.64
C ASN A 24 -30.33 -10.21 -17.30
N THR A 25 -30.10 -8.93 -17.01
CA THR A 25 -31.14 -7.88 -17.06
C THR A 25 -30.71 -6.78 -18.02
N PRO A 26 -31.54 -6.36 -18.99
CA PRO A 26 -31.18 -5.44 -20.07
C PRO A 26 -31.15 -3.96 -19.66
N LEU A 27 -30.81 -3.67 -18.40
CA LEU A 27 -30.47 -2.31 -17.97
C LEU A 27 -28.96 -2.14 -18.14
N SER A 28 -28.53 -1.03 -18.73
CA SER A 28 -27.12 -0.65 -18.84
C SER A 28 -26.53 -0.43 -17.45
N CYS A 29 -26.15 -1.51 -16.78
CA CYS A 29 -25.55 -1.48 -15.45
C CYS A 29 -24.17 -0.85 -15.55
N GLN A 30 -24.05 0.40 -15.11
CA GLN A 30 -22.78 1.09 -15.04
C GLN A 30 -21.90 0.42 -13.96
N LYS A 31 -20.66 0.10 -14.34
CA LYS A 31 -19.64 -0.43 -13.43
C LYS A 31 -18.83 0.73 -12.87
N TYR A 32 -18.71 0.79 -11.55
CA TYR A 32 -17.85 1.73 -10.83
C TYR A 32 -16.59 1.05 -10.36
N ILE A 33 -15.49 1.78 -10.40
CA ILE A 33 -14.26 1.45 -9.70
C ILE A 33 -14.29 2.24 -8.40
N VAL A 34 -14.26 1.57 -7.26
CA VAL A 34 -14.27 2.22 -5.95
C VAL A 34 -13.01 1.83 -5.20
N HIS A 35 -12.44 2.77 -4.44
CA HIS A 35 -11.25 2.56 -3.63
C HIS A 35 -11.66 2.30 -2.17
N LEU A 36 -11.39 1.10 -1.67
CA LEU A 36 -11.55 0.78 -0.25
C LEU A 36 -10.27 1.19 0.48
N PHE A 37 -10.39 2.13 1.42
CA PHE A 37 -9.27 2.64 2.20
C PHE A 37 -9.37 2.12 3.63
N CYS A 38 -8.41 1.31 4.07
CA CYS A 38 -8.26 0.92 5.47
C CYS A 38 -7.12 1.73 6.09
N PRO A 39 -7.41 2.69 7.00
CA PRO A 39 -6.39 3.58 7.54
C PRO A 39 -5.24 2.82 8.21
N GLY A 40 -4.01 3.18 7.85
CA GLY A 40 -2.80 2.57 8.39
C GLY A 40 -2.50 1.16 7.88
N GLN A 41 -3.32 0.60 6.97
CA GLN A 41 -3.13 -0.76 6.47
C GLN A 41 -2.98 -0.81 4.95
N TRP A 42 -4.04 -0.58 4.19
CA TRP A 42 -4.03 -0.86 2.75
C TRP A 42 -5.12 -0.11 2.00
N ILE A 43 -4.99 -0.10 0.67
CA ILE A 43 -5.98 0.45 -0.27
C ILE A 43 -6.27 -0.60 -1.34
N ILE A 44 -7.54 -0.96 -1.51
CA ILE A 44 -7.97 -1.97 -2.50
C ILE A 44 -8.85 -1.31 -3.55
N LYS A 45 -8.56 -1.57 -4.82
CA LYS A 45 -9.36 -1.11 -5.97
C LYS A 45 -10.39 -2.19 -6.32
N VAL A 46 -11.67 -1.90 -6.15
CA VAL A 46 -12.76 -2.86 -6.38
C VAL A 46 -13.65 -2.38 -7.52
N LYS A 47 -14.03 -3.30 -8.42
CA LYS A 47 -15.03 -3.04 -9.46
C LYS A 47 -16.39 -3.50 -8.94
N VAL A 48 -17.33 -2.57 -8.78
CA VAL A 48 -18.67 -2.81 -8.26
C VAL A 48 -19.74 -2.31 -9.25
N LEU A 49 -20.94 -2.86 -9.16
CA LEU A 49 -22.09 -2.35 -9.90
C LEU A 49 -22.72 -1.18 -9.14
N GLU A 50 -23.37 -0.26 -9.84
CA GLU A 50 -24.13 0.84 -9.23
C GLU A 50 -25.24 0.34 -8.27
N THR A 51 -25.82 -0.82 -8.57
CA THR A 51 -26.84 -1.49 -7.77
C THR A 51 -26.26 -2.35 -6.64
N ALA A 52 -24.94 -2.46 -6.53
CA ALA A 52 -24.31 -3.25 -5.49
C ALA A 52 -24.53 -2.59 -4.11
N THR A 53 -24.50 -3.44 -3.09
CA THR A 53 -24.66 -3.04 -1.68
C THR A 53 -23.36 -3.22 -0.92
N SER A 54 -23.27 -2.71 0.31
CA SER A 54 -22.11 -2.95 1.18
C SER A 54 -21.87 -4.44 1.47
N LYS A 55 -22.91 -5.29 1.39
CA LYS A 55 -22.76 -6.76 1.47
C LYS A 55 -21.94 -7.34 0.33
N ASP A 56 -21.99 -6.75 -0.85
CA ASP A 56 -21.20 -7.22 -1.99
C ASP A 56 -19.73 -6.85 -1.83
N ILE A 57 -19.44 -5.69 -1.24
CA ILE A 57 -18.06 -5.29 -0.93
C ILE A 57 -17.45 -6.18 0.15
N HIS A 58 -18.23 -6.61 1.15
CA HIS A 58 -17.76 -7.54 2.17
C HIS A 58 -17.14 -8.82 1.62
N LYS A 59 -17.53 -9.28 0.42
CA LYS A 59 -16.98 -10.48 -0.22
C LYS A 59 -15.50 -10.32 -0.59
N PHE A 60 -15.02 -9.10 -0.78
CA PHE A 60 -13.61 -8.82 -1.11
C PHE A 60 -12.72 -8.75 0.14
N LEU A 61 -13.33 -8.64 1.33
CA LEU A 61 -12.61 -8.54 2.60
C LEU A 61 -12.67 -9.87 3.33
N LYS A 62 -11.53 -10.30 3.88
CA LYS A 62 -11.46 -11.53 4.70
C LYS A 62 -12.12 -11.31 6.06
N ASP A 63 -12.12 -10.07 6.53
CA ASP A 63 -12.60 -9.70 7.86
C ASP A 63 -14.12 -9.52 7.85
N LYS A 64 -14.79 -10.29 8.71
CA LYS A 64 -16.26 -10.31 8.80
C LYS A 64 -16.81 -9.14 9.63
N SER A 65 -15.99 -8.53 10.49
CA SER A 65 -16.38 -7.45 11.40
C SER A 65 -15.89 -6.09 10.91
N VAL A 66 -16.28 -5.71 9.69
CA VAL A 66 -16.01 -4.36 9.16
C VAL A 66 -17.29 -3.61 8.83
N ARG A 67 -17.21 -2.29 8.90
CA ARG A 67 -18.22 -1.34 8.46
C ARG A 67 -17.60 -0.41 7.42
N PHE A 68 -18.46 0.24 6.64
CA PHE A 68 -18.03 1.12 5.57
C PHE A 68 -18.56 2.53 5.81
N LEU A 69 -17.70 3.52 5.68
CA LEU A 69 -18.01 4.94 5.83
C LEU A 69 -17.74 5.66 4.50
N TYR A 70 -18.69 6.46 4.05
CA TYR A 70 -18.59 7.29 2.85
C TYR A 70 -19.15 8.68 3.16
N ASN A 71 -18.35 9.73 2.93
CA ASN A 71 -18.71 11.12 3.21
C ASN A 71 -19.34 11.33 4.61
N GLY A 72 -18.77 10.68 5.62
CA GLY A 72 -19.26 10.74 7.01
C GLY A 72 -20.52 9.90 7.30
N ILE A 73 -21.08 9.22 6.31
CA ILE A 73 -22.28 8.39 6.43
C ILE A 73 -21.88 6.92 6.48
N LEU A 74 -22.41 6.18 7.45
CA LEU A 74 -22.23 4.74 7.56
C LEU A 74 -23.10 4.04 6.50
N LEU A 75 -22.49 3.23 5.64
CA LEU A 75 -23.20 2.51 4.59
C LEU A 75 -23.99 1.34 5.18
N ASP A 76 -25.32 1.44 5.09
CA ASP A 76 -26.22 0.35 5.42
C ASP A 76 -26.17 -0.80 4.38
N LYS A 77 -26.50 -2.00 4.82
CA LYS A 77 -26.50 -3.26 4.06
C LYS A 77 -27.67 -3.41 3.10
N HIS A 78 -28.72 -2.61 3.26
CA HIS A 78 -29.93 -2.68 2.45
C HIS A 78 -30.00 -1.62 1.34
N HIS A 79 -29.08 -0.65 1.38
CA HIS A 79 -29.05 0.46 0.44
C HIS A 79 -27.93 0.25 -0.61
N THR A 80 -28.19 0.68 -1.84
CA THR A 80 -27.28 0.54 -2.97
C THR A 80 -26.30 1.70 -3.05
N PHE A 81 -25.19 1.55 -3.77
CA PHE A 81 -24.24 2.65 -3.96
C PHE A 81 -24.81 3.85 -4.72
N LYS A 82 -25.76 3.61 -5.63
CA LYS A 82 -26.56 4.67 -6.26
C LYS A 82 -27.26 5.56 -5.24
N PHE A 83 -27.84 4.96 -4.20
CA PHE A 83 -28.59 5.69 -3.18
C PHE A 83 -27.69 6.68 -2.43
N TYR A 84 -26.44 6.30 -2.15
CA TYR A 84 -25.44 7.16 -1.52
C TYR A 84 -24.77 8.15 -2.47
N GLY A 85 -25.04 8.07 -3.78
CA GLY A 85 -24.41 8.93 -4.78
C GLY A 85 -22.94 8.61 -5.05
N ILE A 86 -22.49 7.39 -4.73
CA ILE A 86 -21.10 6.96 -4.94
C ILE A 86 -20.82 6.88 -6.44
N LYS A 87 -19.73 7.50 -6.87
CA LYS A 87 -19.30 7.59 -8.27
C LYS A 87 -18.05 6.76 -8.53
N ASN A 88 -17.66 6.73 -9.80
CA ASN A 88 -16.42 6.10 -10.23
C ASN A 88 -15.21 6.83 -9.63
N SER A 89 -14.28 6.07 -9.06
CA SER A 89 -13.07 6.48 -8.35
C SER A 89 -13.29 7.13 -6.98
N ASP A 90 -14.47 6.99 -6.39
CA ASP A 90 -14.71 7.42 -5.01
C ASP A 90 -14.02 6.49 -4.00
N ILE A 91 -13.84 7.01 -2.79
CA ILE A 91 -13.13 6.34 -1.71
C ILE A 91 -14.12 6.00 -0.60
N ILE A 92 -14.16 4.73 -0.21
CA ILE A 92 -14.93 4.23 0.93
C ILE A 92 -13.94 3.85 2.02
N VAL A 93 -14.11 4.43 3.21
CA VAL A 93 -13.27 4.12 4.37
C VAL A 93 -13.78 2.87 5.06
N VAL A 94 -12.89 1.90 5.29
CA VAL A 94 -13.16 0.67 6.02
C VAL A 94 -12.88 0.91 7.50
N ILE A 95 -13.83 0.54 8.36
CA ILE A 95 -13.78 0.74 9.80
C ILE A 95 -14.03 -0.60 10.50
N PRO A 96 -13.29 -0.95 11.56
CA PRO A 96 -13.62 -2.11 12.40
C PRO A 96 -15.02 -1.98 13.02
N SER A 97 -15.80 -3.05 13.04
CA SER A 97 -17.16 -3.04 13.60
C SER A 97 -17.18 -2.78 15.10
N GLU A 98 -16.07 -3.02 15.80
CA GLU A 98 -15.94 -2.84 17.24
C GLU A 98 -15.90 -1.34 17.65
N ILE A 99 -15.58 -0.44 16.71
CA ILE A 99 -15.39 0.99 17.00
C ILE A 99 -16.64 1.77 16.62
N ASP A 100 -17.32 2.36 17.60
CA ASP A 100 -18.46 3.23 17.38
C ASP A 100 -18.11 4.55 16.69
N ILE A 101 -19.07 5.12 15.96
CA ILE A 101 -18.89 6.39 15.23
C ILE A 101 -18.53 7.54 16.19
N TYR A 102 -19.03 7.49 17.42
CA TYR A 102 -18.76 8.49 18.45
C TYR A 102 -17.38 8.34 19.08
N THR A 103 -16.80 7.14 19.07
CA THR A 103 -15.45 6.83 19.59
C THR A 103 -14.41 6.73 18.48
N LEU A 104 -14.80 7.02 17.24
CA LEU A 104 -13.93 6.97 16.08
C LEU A 104 -12.72 7.89 16.30
N PRO A 105 -11.48 7.40 16.11
CA PRO A 105 -10.30 8.23 16.25
C PRO A 105 -10.38 9.45 15.33
N GLN A 106 -9.85 10.59 15.79
CA GLN A 106 -9.97 11.87 15.10
C GLN A 106 -9.49 11.82 13.65
N ASN A 107 -8.48 11.00 13.37
CA ASN A 107 -7.96 10.74 12.02
C ASN A 107 -9.05 10.28 11.04
N TYR A 108 -9.99 9.43 11.48
CA TYR A 108 -11.09 8.96 10.63
C TYR A 108 -12.11 10.07 10.35
N ARG A 109 -12.33 10.97 11.32
CA ARG A 109 -13.23 12.12 11.15
C ARG A 109 -12.62 13.16 10.21
N GLU A 110 -11.31 13.36 10.28
CA GLU A 110 -10.59 14.26 9.37
C GLU A 110 -10.72 13.81 7.91
N PHE A 111 -10.71 12.49 7.66
CA PHE A 111 -10.95 11.94 6.32
C PHE A 111 -12.38 12.18 5.84
N ALA A 112 -13.36 12.21 6.74
CA ALA A 112 -14.75 12.47 6.39
C ALA A 112 -15.02 13.97 6.13
N ASN A 113 -14.33 14.87 6.82
CA ASN A 113 -14.59 16.31 6.75
C ASN A 113 -13.89 17.01 5.57
N ASN A 114 -12.69 16.55 5.19
CA ASN A 114 -11.88 17.18 4.15
C ASN A 114 -11.73 16.23 2.94
N GLU A 115 -12.80 16.09 2.18
CA GLU A 115 -12.88 15.15 1.04
C GLU A 115 -11.75 15.36 0.03
N ASP A 116 -11.45 16.60 -0.34
CA ASP A 116 -10.45 16.92 -1.37
C ASP A 116 -9.03 16.54 -0.94
N LEU A 117 -8.60 16.98 0.25
CA LEU A 117 -7.27 16.66 0.79
C LEU A 117 -7.11 15.16 1.03
N PHE A 118 -8.18 14.50 1.45
CA PHE A 118 -8.19 13.06 1.64
C PHE A 118 -8.06 12.33 0.30
N LYS A 119 -8.83 12.74 -0.71
CA LYS A 119 -8.75 12.21 -2.08
C LYS A 119 -7.34 12.33 -2.63
N ASP A 120 -6.71 13.50 -2.51
CA ASP A 120 -5.34 13.72 -2.99
C ASP A 120 -4.34 12.78 -2.30
N ARG A 121 -4.45 12.62 -0.97
CA ARG A 121 -3.58 11.71 -0.22
C ARG A 121 -3.76 10.25 -0.64
N VAL A 122 -5.00 9.80 -0.82
CA VAL A 122 -5.30 8.44 -1.24
C VAL A 122 -4.85 8.19 -2.67
N LEU A 123 -5.11 9.12 -3.59
CA LEU A 123 -4.67 9.04 -4.98
C LEU A 123 -3.14 8.99 -5.07
N ALA A 124 -2.45 9.75 -4.23
CA ALA A 124 -0.99 9.71 -4.16
C ALA A 124 -0.41 8.36 -3.71
N ILE A 125 -1.18 7.57 -2.96
CA ILE A 125 -0.81 6.21 -2.57
C ILE A 125 -1.16 5.22 -3.69
N VAL A 126 -2.29 5.43 -4.38
CA VAL A 126 -2.77 4.53 -5.44
C VAL A 126 -1.96 4.67 -6.73
N ASP A 127 -1.57 5.87 -7.12
CA ASP A 127 -0.73 6.10 -8.30
C ASP A 127 0.73 5.78 -7.98
N SER A 128 1.28 4.76 -8.62
CA SER A 128 2.66 4.32 -8.42
C SER A 128 3.68 5.41 -8.79
N ASN A 129 3.40 6.22 -9.81
CA ASN A 129 4.31 7.29 -10.22
C ASN A 129 4.37 8.39 -9.16
N MET A 130 3.22 8.85 -8.69
CA MET A 130 3.13 9.84 -7.62
C MET A 130 3.72 9.31 -6.31
N SER A 131 3.44 8.05 -5.97
CA SER A 131 3.99 7.38 -4.79
C SER A 131 5.52 7.32 -4.83
N ASN A 132 6.11 6.92 -5.96
CA ASN A 132 7.56 6.88 -6.14
C ASN A 132 8.20 8.27 -6.01
N GLU A 133 7.58 9.30 -6.58
CA GLU A 133 8.05 10.67 -6.44
C GLU A 133 7.96 11.17 -4.99
N LEU A 134 6.88 10.84 -4.28
CA LEU A 134 6.75 11.17 -2.86
C LEU A 134 7.81 10.47 -2.00
N ILE A 135 8.11 9.20 -2.28
CA ILE A 135 9.19 8.46 -1.60
C ILE A 135 10.53 9.14 -1.89
N ARG A 136 10.83 9.47 -3.15
CA ARG A 136 12.04 10.20 -3.54
C ARG A 136 12.17 11.55 -2.83
N LEU A 137 11.08 12.31 -2.72
CA LEU A 137 11.06 13.59 -2.00
C LEU A 137 11.32 13.42 -0.50
N ARG A 138 10.74 12.39 0.13
CA ARG A 138 11.01 12.06 1.54
C ARG A 138 12.48 11.70 1.75
N ASP A 139 13.06 10.88 0.88
CA ASP A 139 14.47 10.52 0.95
C ASP A 139 15.37 11.75 0.82
N LEU A 140 15.06 12.67 -0.10
CA LEU A 140 15.78 13.94 -0.24
C LEU A 140 15.66 14.80 1.02
N GLN A 141 14.49 14.88 1.64
CA GLN A 141 14.28 15.60 2.89
C GLN A 141 15.08 14.97 4.03
N LEU A 142 15.03 13.65 4.19
CA LEU A 142 15.81 12.91 5.18
C LEU A 142 17.31 13.09 4.96
N ASN A 143 17.77 13.12 3.70
CA ASN A 143 19.16 13.39 3.37
C ASN A 143 19.60 14.80 3.79
N LYS A 144 18.71 15.80 3.67
CA LYS A 144 18.96 17.17 4.19
C LYS A 144 19.05 17.20 5.73
N PHE A 145 18.35 16.32 6.44
CA PHE A 145 18.44 16.25 7.90
C PHE A 145 19.75 15.62 8.38
N LYS A 146 20.35 14.70 7.61
CA LYS A 146 21.65 14.08 7.94
C LYS A 146 22.77 15.11 8.10
N THR A 147 22.72 16.22 7.36
CA THR A 147 23.73 17.29 7.44
C THR A 147 23.47 18.29 8.58
N ARG A 148 22.31 18.20 9.26
CA ARG A 148 21.85 19.16 10.27
C ARG A 148 21.48 18.45 11.59
N PRO A 149 22.47 18.04 12.42
CA PRO A 149 22.23 17.22 13.61
C PRO A 149 21.26 17.86 14.61
N ASN A 150 21.27 19.19 14.75
CA ASN A 150 20.36 19.88 15.67
C ASN A 150 18.90 19.85 15.20
N ALA A 151 18.65 19.93 13.89
CA ALA A 151 17.31 19.83 13.34
C ALA A 151 16.77 18.40 13.48
N TYR A 152 17.63 17.39 13.27
CA TYR A 152 17.29 15.99 13.47
C TYR A 152 16.93 15.68 14.93
N ARG A 153 17.69 16.19 15.92
CA ARG A 153 17.37 16.02 17.34
C ARG A 153 16.00 16.59 17.69
N LYS A 154 15.67 17.79 17.20
CA LYS A 154 14.34 18.40 17.41
C LYS A 154 13.21 17.55 16.81
N LEU A 155 13.44 16.99 15.63
CA LEU A 155 12.47 16.10 14.99
C LEU A 155 12.25 14.84 15.83
N ILE A 156 13.32 14.20 16.31
CA ILE A 156 13.20 13.01 17.19
C ILE A 156 12.42 13.34 18.45
N SER A 157 12.75 14.44 19.14
CA SER A 157 12.06 14.82 20.37
C SER A 157 10.54 14.98 20.18
N ALA A 158 10.11 15.57 19.07
CA ALA A 158 8.68 15.69 18.76
C ALA A 158 7.99 14.31 18.53
N TYR A 159 8.70 13.35 17.94
CA TYR A 159 8.18 11.99 17.79
C TYR A 159 8.14 11.23 19.11
N GLU A 160 9.15 11.40 19.97
CA GLU A 160 9.18 10.81 21.31
C GLU A 160 8.02 11.33 22.16
N GLU A 161 7.76 12.64 22.14
CA GLU A 161 6.63 13.27 22.83
C GLU A 161 5.26 12.70 22.41
N GLN A 162 5.09 12.38 21.13
CA GLN A 162 3.86 11.78 20.61
C GLN A 162 3.71 10.30 20.99
N ASN A 163 4.81 9.54 20.99
CA ASN A 163 4.79 8.11 21.31
C ASN A 163 4.67 7.80 22.80
N ILE A 164 5.00 8.74 23.70
CA ILE A 164 4.90 8.54 25.15
C ILE A 164 3.44 8.24 25.59
N GLN A 165 2.43 8.59 24.79
CA GLN A 165 1.03 8.27 25.11
C GLN A 165 0.59 6.85 24.73
N GLU A 166 1.34 6.16 23.86
CA GLU A 166 1.09 4.77 23.50
C GLU A 166 2.25 3.91 24.01
N GLU A 167 2.37 3.76 25.33
CA GLU A 167 3.20 2.70 25.90
C GLU A 167 2.60 1.35 25.49
N MET A 168 2.95 0.87 24.30
CA MET A 168 2.81 -0.54 23.98
C MET A 168 3.56 -1.29 25.09
N PRO A 169 2.92 -2.26 25.78
CA PRO A 169 3.60 -3.01 26.81
C PRO A 169 4.87 -3.60 26.17
N LEU A 170 6.02 -3.21 26.70
CA LEU A 170 7.31 -3.74 26.30
C LEU A 170 7.24 -5.25 26.56
N VAL A 171 6.83 -6.02 25.55
CA VAL A 171 6.93 -7.48 25.60
C VAL A 171 8.41 -7.72 25.81
N PRO A 172 8.83 -8.29 26.96
CA PRO A 172 10.23 -8.57 27.19
C PRO A 172 10.63 -9.55 26.10
N GLN A 173 11.27 -9.03 25.05
CA GLN A 173 11.91 -9.87 24.07
C GLN A 173 13.05 -10.50 24.85
N ASN A 174 12.81 -11.74 25.27
CA ASN A 174 13.80 -12.62 25.82
C ASN A 174 14.72 -13.03 24.66
N VAL A 175 15.39 -12.03 24.07
CA VAL A 175 16.48 -12.25 23.13
C VAL A 175 17.54 -12.87 23.98
N ASN A 176 17.69 -14.18 23.86
CA ASN A 176 18.82 -14.90 24.42
C ASN A 176 20.05 -14.43 23.61
N ILE A 177 20.56 -13.25 23.94
CA ILE A 177 21.76 -12.70 23.34
C ILE A 177 22.87 -13.66 23.77
N PRO A 178 23.44 -14.46 22.84
CA PRO A 178 24.51 -15.38 23.20
C PRO A 178 25.62 -14.57 23.86
N PHE A 179 26.11 -15.08 24.99
CA PHE A 179 27.06 -14.41 25.88
C PHE A 179 28.10 -13.58 25.12
N SER A 180 28.16 -12.29 25.45
CA SER A 180 29.24 -11.40 24.99
C SER A 180 30.58 -12.03 25.35
N SER A 181 31.38 -12.35 24.35
CA SER A 181 32.73 -12.87 24.56
C SER A 181 33.55 -11.79 25.25
N LYS A 182 34.11 -12.09 26.44
CA LYS A 182 34.94 -11.14 27.22
C LYS A 182 36.21 -10.68 26.48
N LYS A 183 36.57 -11.36 25.40
CA LYS A 183 37.72 -11.03 24.56
C LYS A 183 37.24 -10.69 23.15
N PRO A 184 37.77 -9.63 22.52
CA PRO A 184 37.54 -9.38 21.11
C PRO A 184 38.04 -10.59 20.31
N THR A 185 37.26 -11.03 19.34
CA THR A 185 37.65 -12.10 18.43
C THR A 185 38.84 -11.61 17.60
N ALA A 186 40.00 -12.25 17.77
CA ALA A 186 41.18 -11.99 16.95
C ALA A 186 41.12 -12.69 15.57
N ALA A 187 40.07 -13.47 15.31
CA ALA A 187 39.84 -14.04 13.99
C ALA A 187 39.59 -12.90 13.00
N PRO A 188 40.20 -12.94 11.80
CA PRO A 188 39.94 -11.94 10.78
C PRO A 188 38.44 -11.95 10.48
N LEU A 189 37.84 -10.76 10.42
CA LEU A 189 36.46 -10.62 9.97
C LEU A 189 36.33 -11.26 8.59
N PRO A 190 35.22 -11.95 8.28
CA PRO A 190 34.94 -12.42 6.93
C PRO A 190 35.10 -11.23 5.99
N ALA A 191 36.10 -11.29 5.10
CA ALA A 191 36.42 -10.21 4.21
C ALA A 191 35.39 -10.20 3.07
N PHE A 192 34.20 -9.65 3.32
CA PHE A 192 33.15 -9.47 2.32
C PHE A 192 33.59 -8.56 1.16
N TRP A 193 34.63 -7.76 1.40
CA TRP A 193 35.21 -6.81 0.46
C TRP A 193 36.69 -7.09 0.23
N ALA A 194 37.16 -8.34 0.40
CA ALA A 194 38.47 -8.69 -0.11
C ALA A 194 38.48 -8.29 -1.59
N THR A 195 39.25 -7.23 -1.87
CA THR A 195 39.56 -6.75 -3.20
C THR A 195 39.98 -7.97 -3.98
N GLY A 196 39.07 -8.47 -4.82
CA GLY A 196 39.32 -9.64 -5.61
C GLY A 196 40.67 -9.42 -6.27
N SER A 197 41.59 -10.34 -6.03
CA SER A 197 42.62 -10.64 -7.03
C SER A 197 41.88 -10.60 -8.36
N THR A 198 42.19 -9.61 -9.18
CA THR A 198 41.54 -9.37 -10.46
C THR A 198 41.76 -10.60 -11.32
N ILE A 199 40.88 -11.59 -11.21
CA ILE A 199 40.61 -12.49 -12.31
C ILE A 199 39.89 -11.58 -13.28
N LYS A 200 40.66 -10.90 -14.14
CA LYS A 200 40.11 -10.17 -15.28
C LYS A 200 39.29 -11.21 -16.02
N PRO A 201 37.95 -11.12 -16.07
CA PRO A 201 37.21 -11.92 -17.02
C PRO A 201 37.81 -11.56 -18.38
N GLN A 202 38.31 -12.57 -19.11
CA GLN A 202 38.62 -12.33 -20.50
C GLN A 202 37.38 -11.75 -21.16
N PRO A 203 37.53 -10.70 -21.99
CA PRO A 203 36.40 -10.13 -22.70
C PRO A 203 35.79 -11.22 -23.57
N ASN A 204 34.73 -11.87 -23.08
CA ASN A 204 33.84 -12.63 -23.92
C ASN A 204 33.25 -11.63 -24.90
N SER A 205 33.64 -11.78 -26.16
CA SER A 205 33.16 -11.06 -27.33
C SER A 205 31.67 -11.33 -27.55
N TYR A 206 30.82 -10.80 -26.68
CA TYR A 206 29.39 -10.73 -26.94
C TYR A 206 29.12 -9.41 -27.66
N ASN A 207 28.87 -9.54 -28.96
CA ASN A 207 28.44 -8.46 -29.84
C ASN A 207 26.94 -8.17 -29.54
N PRO A 208 26.57 -7.04 -28.93
CA PRO A 208 25.17 -6.74 -28.60
C PRO A 208 24.35 -6.20 -29.78
N PHE A 209 24.94 -6.13 -30.98
CA PHE A 209 24.30 -5.57 -32.16
C PHE A 209 24.15 -6.63 -33.25
N LEU A 210 23.26 -7.59 -33.02
CA LEU A 210 22.58 -8.26 -34.14
C LEU A 210 21.12 -7.80 -34.13
N PRO A 211 20.70 -6.97 -35.10
CA PRO A 211 19.29 -6.63 -35.24
C PRO A 211 18.51 -7.91 -35.54
N ASN A 212 17.44 -8.14 -34.77
CA ASN A 212 16.51 -9.23 -35.03
C ASN A 212 15.98 -9.11 -36.46
N PRO A 213 15.95 -10.20 -37.25
CA PRO A 213 15.36 -10.18 -38.58
C PRO A 213 13.88 -9.81 -38.47
N VAL A 214 13.52 -8.68 -39.09
CA VAL A 214 12.14 -8.21 -39.23
C VAL A 214 11.38 -9.26 -40.03
N LYS A 215 10.45 -9.95 -39.38
CA LYS A 215 9.48 -10.80 -40.08
C LYS A 215 8.55 -9.86 -40.86
N SER A 216 8.67 -9.88 -42.18
CA SER A 216 7.74 -9.22 -43.09
C SER A 216 6.35 -9.85 -42.95
N GLU A 217 5.44 -9.13 -42.33
CA GLU A 217 4.01 -9.44 -42.29
C GLU A 217 3.41 -9.23 -43.68
N GLN A 218 2.91 -10.30 -44.29
CA GLN A 218 2.20 -10.24 -45.56
C GLN A 218 0.82 -9.63 -45.33
N ILE A 219 0.57 -8.46 -45.93
CA ILE A 219 -0.73 -7.81 -45.95
C ILE A 219 -1.61 -8.54 -46.98
N PRO A 220 -2.79 -9.07 -46.60
CA PRO A 220 -3.72 -9.64 -47.57
C PRO A 220 -4.37 -8.52 -48.39
N ILE A 221 -4.21 -8.61 -49.70
CA ILE A 221 -4.94 -7.82 -50.70
C ILE A 221 -6.42 -8.20 -50.58
N ARG A 222 -7.29 -7.20 -50.39
CA ARG A 222 -8.75 -7.36 -50.53
C ARG A 222 -9.15 -6.90 -51.93
N ASP A 223 -9.79 -7.81 -52.66
CA ASP A 223 -10.57 -7.51 -53.87
C ASP A 223 -11.88 -6.79 -53.54
#